data_AF-A0A6G1RFQ0-F1
#
_entry.id   AF-A0A6G1RFQ0-F1
#
_cell.length_a   1.000
_cell.length_b   1.000
_cell.length_c   1.000
_cell.angle_alpha   90.00
_cell.angle_beta   90.00
_cell.angle_gamma   90.00
#
_symmetry.space_group_name_H-M   'P 1'
#
loop_
_entity.id
_entity.type
_entity.pdbx_description
1 polymer ?
#
loop_
_entity_poly.entity_id
_entity_poly.type
_entity_poly.pdbx_seq_one_letter_code
_entity_poly.pdbx_strand_id
1 'polypeptide(L)'
;YIATQKGCEREVSSFLSKKFQGKIAKLETVPKEDLDLPNHLVGLKRNYIKLSFNTVDDLVKVRKEISPAVRKNRERDQANDVYTAMLSSALTGSSLSTEEEGTSKKVANQMDNIVDMREYDVPYHVRLSIDLKIHVAHWYNVRYWGSTFPPEIVRRDDLVERPDPVVLAFDIETTKLPLKFPDAETDQIMMISYMVDGQGYLITNREIVSEDIEDFEFTPKPEYEGPFCVFNEPDEAHLIQRWFEHVQEIKPTIIVTYNGDFFDWPFVEARAAAHGINMYQEIGFQKDSQGEYKASQCIHMDCLRWVKRDSYLPVGSHNLKAAAKAKLGYDPVELDPEEMCRMAMEEPQTLATYSVSDAVATYYMYMKYVHPFIFALCTIIPMEPDEVLRKGSGTLCEALLMVQAYHANIIFPNKQEQEFNKLTEDGHV
;
A
#
# COMPACT_ATOMS: atom_id res chain seq x y z
N TYR A 1 17.84 -12.16 -8.00
CA TYR A 1 19.22 -12.37 -8.46
C TYR A 1 19.92 -13.38 -7.57
N ILE A 2 20.86 -14.16 -8.12
CA ILE A 2 21.62 -15.17 -7.37
C ILE A 2 23.11 -14.85 -7.45
N ALA A 3 23.79 -14.82 -6.31
CA ALA A 3 25.25 -14.78 -6.24
C ALA A 3 25.80 -16.19 -6.03
N THR A 4 26.88 -16.52 -6.72
CA THR A 4 27.55 -17.81 -6.62
C THR A 4 28.95 -17.66 -6.04
N GLN A 5 29.55 -18.80 -5.68
CA GLN A 5 31.00 -18.87 -5.51
C GLN A 5 31.70 -18.47 -6.80
N LYS A 6 32.91 -17.91 -6.66
CA LYS A 6 33.69 -17.34 -7.77
C LYS A 6 33.99 -18.42 -8.81
N GLY A 7 33.59 -18.19 -10.06
CA GLY A 7 33.85 -19.12 -11.19
C GLY A 7 32.80 -20.22 -11.37
N CYS A 8 31.79 -20.32 -10.49
CA CYS A 8 30.74 -21.34 -10.58
C CYS A 8 29.49 -20.87 -11.34
N GLU A 9 29.48 -19.67 -11.91
CA GLU A 9 28.28 -19.03 -12.49
C GLU A 9 27.65 -19.90 -13.60
N ARG A 10 28.48 -20.46 -14.48
CA ARG A 10 28.03 -21.29 -15.61
C ARG A 10 27.45 -22.63 -15.16
N GLU A 11 28.07 -23.26 -14.16
CA GLU A 11 27.63 -24.55 -13.63
C GLU A 11 26.30 -24.40 -12.89
N VAL A 12 26.19 -23.39 -12.02
CA VAL A 12 24.97 -23.07 -11.30
C VAL A 12 23.85 -22.68 -12.27
N SER A 13 24.13 -21.85 -13.28
CA SER A 13 23.12 -21.50 -14.30
C SER A 13 22.59 -22.74 -15.04
N SER A 14 23.48 -23.65 -15.44
CA SER A 14 23.09 -24.89 -16.13
C SER A 14 22.28 -25.82 -15.22
N PHE A 15 22.63 -25.89 -13.94
CA PHE A 15 21.89 -26.64 -12.93
C PHE A 15 20.50 -26.07 -12.69
N LEU A 16 20.38 -24.75 -12.45
CA LEU A 16 19.11 -24.07 -12.22
C LEU A 16 18.17 -24.25 -13.42
N SER A 17 18.69 -24.13 -14.64
CA SER A 17 17.91 -24.35 -15.86
C SER A 17 17.32 -25.76 -15.95
N LYS A 18 18.07 -26.79 -15.53
CA LYS A 18 17.60 -28.18 -15.55
C LYS A 18 16.65 -28.47 -14.40
N LYS A 19 16.99 -28.02 -13.19
CA LYS A 19 16.20 -28.27 -11.98
C LYS A 19 14.82 -27.61 -12.02
N PHE A 20 14.76 -26.38 -12.53
CA PHE A 20 13.53 -25.57 -12.57
C PHE A 20 13.00 -25.43 -13.99
N GLN A 21 13.18 -26.46 -14.82
CA GLN A 21 12.67 -26.51 -16.18
C GLN A 21 11.16 -26.26 -16.19
N GLY A 22 10.71 -25.36 -17.06
CA GLY A 22 9.30 -24.94 -17.15
C GLY A 22 8.87 -23.85 -16.17
N LYS A 23 9.66 -23.56 -15.12
CA LYS A 23 9.40 -22.44 -14.19
C LYS A 23 10.26 -21.22 -14.49
N ILE A 24 11.54 -21.43 -14.79
CA ILE A 24 12.46 -20.34 -15.17
C ILE A 24 12.35 -20.09 -16.67
N ALA A 25 12.02 -18.85 -17.05
CA ALA A 25 11.89 -18.44 -18.44
C ALA A 25 13.24 -18.07 -19.06
N LYS A 26 14.10 -17.38 -18.30
CA LYS A 26 15.42 -16.92 -18.78
C LYS A 26 16.43 -16.86 -17.64
N LEU A 27 17.68 -17.20 -17.96
CA LEU A 27 18.85 -17.03 -17.09
C LEU A 27 19.88 -16.16 -17.81
N GLU A 28 20.37 -15.13 -17.14
CA GLU A 28 21.40 -14.23 -17.68
C GLU A 28 22.39 -13.82 -16.59
N THR A 29 23.69 -13.88 -16.89
CA THR A 29 24.73 -13.37 -15.99
C THR A 29 24.87 -11.88 -16.21
N VAL A 30 24.70 -11.09 -15.15
CA VAL A 30 24.75 -9.62 -15.20
C VAL A 30 25.69 -9.06 -14.13
N PRO A 31 26.54 -8.09 -14.48
CA PRO A 31 27.39 -7.42 -13.51
C PRO A 31 26.62 -6.31 -12.78
N LYS A 32 26.73 -6.29 -11.44
CA LYS A 32 26.14 -5.29 -10.55
C LYS A 32 27.20 -4.66 -9.66
N GLU A 33 27.00 -3.40 -9.30
CA GLU A 33 27.77 -2.76 -8.23
C GLU A 33 27.30 -3.37 -6.89
N ASP A 34 28.21 -4.01 -6.18
CA ASP A 34 27.99 -4.60 -4.85
C ASP A 34 28.85 -3.81 -3.86
N LEU A 35 28.21 -2.99 -3.03
CA LEU A 35 28.90 -2.10 -2.09
C LEU A 35 29.59 -2.88 -0.96
N ASP A 36 29.20 -4.15 -0.75
CA ASP A 36 29.85 -5.07 0.19
C ASP A 36 31.12 -5.70 -0.41
N LEU A 37 31.36 -5.54 -1.73
CA LEU A 37 32.52 -6.13 -2.39
C LEU A 37 33.81 -5.35 -2.03
N PRO A 38 34.89 -6.03 -1.59
CA PRO A 38 36.18 -5.38 -1.36
C PRO A 38 36.69 -4.69 -2.62
N ASN A 39 37.13 -3.44 -2.48
CA ASN A 39 37.62 -2.61 -3.58
C ASN A 39 36.58 -2.27 -4.67
N HIS A 40 35.27 -2.30 -4.37
CA HIS A 40 34.24 -1.86 -5.33
C HIS A 40 34.50 -0.44 -5.90
N LEU A 41 35.13 0.46 -5.12
CA LEU A 41 35.48 1.82 -5.55
C LEU A 41 36.44 1.91 -6.75
N VAL A 42 37.18 0.84 -7.07
CA VAL A 42 38.02 0.81 -8.29
C VAL A 42 37.27 0.35 -9.54
N GLY A 43 35.94 0.20 -9.45
CA GLY A 43 35.07 -0.25 -10.54
C GLY A 43 34.88 -1.77 -10.64
N LEU A 44 35.25 -2.50 -9.58
CA LEU A 44 35.03 -3.95 -9.47
C LEU A 44 33.54 -4.23 -9.27
N LYS A 45 32.96 -4.99 -10.21
CA LYS A 45 31.57 -5.44 -10.17
C LYS A 45 31.48 -6.90 -9.80
N ARG A 46 30.39 -7.28 -9.13
CA ARG A 46 30.05 -8.68 -8.86
C ARG A 46 29.10 -9.21 -9.94
N ASN A 47 29.36 -10.42 -10.41
CA ASN A 47 28.45 -11.10 -11.33
C ASN A 47 27.32 -11.79 -10.56
N TYR A 48 26.09 -11.54 -11.00
CA TYR A 48 24.88 -12.21 -10.50
C TYR A 48 24.20 -12.97 -11.63
N ILE A 49 23.56 -14.08 -11.31
CA ILE A 49 22.65 -14.77 -12.22
C ILE A 49 21.24 -14.18 -12.01
N LYS A 50 20.72 -13.48 -13.02
CA LYS A 50 19.36 -12.98 -13.05
C LYS A 50 18.43 -14.08 -13.57
N LEU A 51 17.42 -14.40 -12.76
CA LEU A 51 16.37 -15.35 -13.08
C LEU A 51 15.13 -14.56 -13.51
N SER A 52 14.60 -14.85 -14.69
CA SER A 52 13.34 -14.28 -15.18
C SER A 52 12.26 -15.36 -15.19
N PHE A 53 11.04 -14.97 -14.82
CA PHE A 53 9.89 -15.86 -14.66
C PHE A 53 8.72 -15.32 -15.47
N ASN A 54 7.83 -16.20 -15.92
CA ASN A 54 6.59 -15.79 -16.59
C ASN A 54 5.52 -15.31 -15.59
N THR A 55 5.57 -15.81 -14.36
CA THR A 55 4.60 -15.49 -13.30
C THR A 55 5.29 -15.26 -11.96
N VAL A 56 4.63 -14.51 -11.07
CA VAL A 56 5.08 -14.33 -9.68
C VAL A 56 5.00 -15.64 -8.89
N ASP A 57 4.02 -16.50 -9.20
CA ASP A 57 3.86 -17.81 -8.56
C ASP A 57 5.07 -18.73 -8.81
N ASP A 58 5.59 -18.75 -10.05
CA ASP A 58 6.82 -19.48 -10.36
C ASP A 58 8.03 -18.94 -9.60
N LEU A 59 8.15 -17.61 -9.50
CA LEU A 59 9.19 -16.96 -8.70
C LEU A 59 9.11 -17.42 -7.23
N VAL A 60 7.92 -17.39 -6.63
CA VAL A 60 7.72 -17.77 -5.22
C VAL A 60 8.03 -19.26 -5.01
N LYS A 61 7.63 -20.14 -5.93
CA LYS A 61 7.96 -21.58 -5.87
C LYS A 61 9.46 -21.83 -5.92
N VAL A 62 10.17 -21.18 -6.86
CA VAL A 62 11.63 -21.34 -6.99
C VAL A 62 12.35 -20.74 -5.77
N ARG A 63 11.91 -19.57 -5.29
CA ARG A 63 12.42 -18.94 -4.07
C ARG A 63 12.34 -19.87 -2.87
N LYS A 64 11.19 -20.52 -2.67
CA LYS A 64 10.95 -21.45 -1.55
C LYS A 64 11.93 -22.63 -1.54
N GLU A 65 12.39 -23.07 -2.70
CA GLU A 65 13.37 -24.16 -2.82
C GLU A 65 14.83 -23.69 -2.66
N ILE A 66 15.15 -22.46 -3.07
CA ILE A 66 16.52 -21.91 -3.03
C ILE A 66 16.85 -21.31 -1.65
N SER A 67 15.92 -20.60 -1.01
CA SER A 67 16.16 -19.91 0.27
C SER A 67 16.79 -20.79 1.36
N PRO A 68 16.32 -22.04 1.62
CA PRO A 68 16.91 -22.86 2.69
C PRO A 68 18.36 -23.25 2.40
N ALA A 69 18.70 -23.45 1.12
CA ALA A 69 20.06 -23.80 0.74
C ALA A 69 21.01 -22.60 0.87
N VAL A 70 20.56 -21.40 0.46
CA VAL A 70 21.32 -20.15 0.65
C VAL A 70 21.64 -19.93 2.13
N ARG A 71 20.64 -20.10 3.01
CA ARG A 71 20.83 -19.94 4.46
C ARG A 71 21.87 -20.94 4.99
N LYS A 72 21.73 -22.22 4.65
CA LYS A 72 22.67 -23.27 5.07
C LYS A 72 24.10 -23.01 4.57
N ASN A 73 24.25 -22.52 3.33
CA ASN A 73 25.55 -22.22 2.75
C ASN A 73 26.20 -21.03 3.45
N ARG A 74 25.44 -19.97 3.75
CA ARG A 74 25.93 -18.81 4.52
C ARG A 74 26.39 -19.20 5.93
N GLU A 75 25.61 -19.99 6.65
CA GLU A 75 25.98 -20.49 7.98
C GLU A 75 27.28 -21.32 7.94
N ARG A 76 27.43 -22.18 6.92
CA ARG A 76 28.63 -22.98 6.71
C ARG A 76 29.85 -22.10 6.40
N ASP A 77 29.69 -21.11 5.53
CA ASP A 77 30.80 -20.24 5.13
C ASP A 77 31.24 -19.36 6.31
N GLN A 78 30.30 -18.85 7.11
CA GLN A 78 30.60 -18.13 8.36
C GLN A 78 31.35 -19.01 9.37
N ALA A 79 30.92 -20.27 9.56
CA ALA A 79 31.61 -21.19 10.47
C ALA A 79 33.04 -21.50 10.02
N ASN A 80 33.26 -21.66 8.71
CA ASN A 80 34.59 -21.86 8.14
C ASN A 80 35.49 -20.62 8.29
N ASP A 81 34.94 -19.41 8.10
CA ASP A 81 35.68 -18.16 8.30
C ASP A 81 36.09 -17.99 9.77
N VAL A 82 35.20 -18.28 10.73
CA VAL A 82 35.52 -18.25 12.17
C VAL A 82 36.60 -19.27 12.51
N TYR A 83 36.49 -20.51 12.02
CA TYR A 83 37.49 -21.53 12.25
C TYR A 83 38.85 -21.14 11.66
N THR A 84 38.87 -20.58 10.44
CA THR A 84 40.10 -20.14 9.76
C THR A 84 40.73 -18.94 10.46
N ALA A 85 39.92 -17.99 10.93
CA ALA A 85 40.37 -16.86 11.74
C ALA A 85 40.94 -17.33 13.10
N MET A 86 40.29 -18.29 13.78
CA MET A 86 40.81 -18.90 15.00
C MET A 86 42.12 -19.64 14.73
N LEU A 87 42.19 -20.44 13.67
CA LEU A 87 43.41 -21.16 13.29
C LEU A 87 44.54 -20.18 12.99
N SER A 88 44.26 -19.13 12.23
CA SER A 88 45.23 -18.07 11.92
C SER A 88 45.71 -17.37 13.19
N SER A 89 44.81 -17.09 14.15
CA SER A 89 45.17 -16.48 15.44
C SER A 89 45.93 -17.42 16.37
N ALA A 90 45.73 -18.74 16.26
CA ALA A 90 46.49 -19.76 16.98
C ALA A 90 47.85 -20.04 16.34
N LEU A 91 47.99 -19.79 15.03
CA LEU A 91 49.19 -20.02 14.22
C LEU A 91 49.99 -18.75 13.93
N THR A 92 49.75 -17.61 14.61
CA THR A 92 50.61 -16.41 14.58
C THR A 92 51.96 -16.64 15.27
N GLY A 93 52.69 -17.64 14.76
CA GLY A 93 54.05 -18.03 15.09
C GLY A 93 54.71 -18.85 13.98
N SER A 94 54.01 -19.24 12.90
CA SER A 94 54.67 -19.89 11.77
C SER A 94 53.95 -19.60 10.45
N SER A 95 54.67 -18.89 9.57
CA SER A 95 54.30 -18.64 8.18
C SER A 95 54.16 -19.96 7.42
N LEU A 96 52.96 -20.28 6.96
CA LEU A 96 52.73 -21.34 5.97
C LEU A 96 51.82 -20.81 4.87
N SER A 97 52.46 -20.51 3.74
CA SER A 97 51.84 -20.47 2.43
C SER A 97 51.34 -21.88 2.08
N THR A 98 50.03 -22.07 2.03
CA THR A 98 49.41 -23.26 1.42
C THR A 98 48.57 -22.80 0.24
N GLU A 99 49.23 -22.70 -0.91
CA GLU A 99 48.61 -23.03 -2.18
C GLU A 99 48.39 -24.56 -2.18
N GLU A 100 47.17 -25.00 -1.89
CA GLU A 100 46.76 -26.38 -2.17
C GLU A 100 45.64 -26.38 -3.21
N GLU A 101 46.03 -26.76 -4.43
CA GLU A 101 45.15 -27.27 -5.47
C GLU A 101 44.37 -28.50 -4.97
N GLY A 102 43.17 -28.26 -4.43
CA GLY A 102 42.22 -29.29 -4.04
C GLY A 102 41.38 -29.80 -5.21
N THR A 103 41.97 -30.56 -6.13
CA THR A 103 41.20 -31.43 -7.05
C THR A 103 40.51 -32.55 -6.28
N SER A 104 39.27 -32.31 -5.83
CA SER A 104 38.32 -33.38 -5.53
C SER A 104 36.92 -32.99 -6.01
N LYS A 105 36.72 -33.15 -7.33
CA LYS A 105 35.42 -33.17 -8.00
C LYS A 105 34.58 -34.37 -7.52
N LYS A 106 34.15 -34.38 -6.27
CA LYS A 106 32.86 -35.02 -5.94
C LYS A 106 31.80 -34.11 -6.54
N VAL A 107 30.75 -34.67 -7.12
CA VAL A 107 29.60 -33.94 -7.67
C VAL A 107 29.05 -33.05 -6.56
N ALA A 108 29.55 -31.82 -6.46
CA ALA A 108 29.04 -30.83 -5.54
C ALA A 108 27.60 -30.61 -5.96
N ASN A 109 26.67 -30.76 -5.02
CA ASN A 109 25.31 -30.33 -5.26
C ASN A 109 25.44 -28.85 -5.68
N GLN A 110 25.11 -28.53 -6.92
CA GLN A 110 25.34 -27.18 -7.46
C GLN A 110 24.57 -26.10 -6.70
N MET A 111 23.59 -26.51 -5.88
CA MET A 111 22.93 -25.66 -4.89
C MET A 111 23.87 -25.17 -3.77
N ASP A 112 24.92 -25.92 -3.43
CA ASP A 112 25.93 -25.57 -2.42
C ASP A 112 26.84 -24.41 -2.87
N ASN A 113 26.91 -24.17 -4.19
CA ASN A 113 27.66 -23.08 -4.79
C ASN A 113 26.87 -21.76 -4.81
N ILE A 114 25.63 -21.75 -4.33
CA ILE A 114 24.80 -20.56 -4.22
C ILE A 114 25.05 -19.88 -2.86
N VAL A 115 25.60 -18.67 -2.90
CA VAL A 115 26.05 -17.93 -1.72
C VAL A 115 25.01 -16.91 -1.26
N ASP A 116 24.26 -16.34 -2.21
CA ASP A 116 23.30 -15.29 -1.91
C ASP A 116 22.13 -15.25 -2.88
N MET A 117 21.02 -14.70 -2.42
CA MET A 117 19.88 -14.31 -3.22
C MET A 117 19.51 -12.87 -2.88
N ARG A 118 19.37 -12.02 -3.90
CA ARG A 118 19.09 -10.57 -3.76
C ARG A 118 17.83 -10.17 -4.54
N GLU A 119 17.16 -9.12 -4.06
CA GLU A 119 15.98 -8.48 -4.67
C GLU A 119 14.80 -9.45 -4.91
N TYR A 120 14.62 -10.45 -4.05
CA TYR A 120 13.61 -11.52 -4.19
C TYR A 120 12.28 -11.22 -3.50
N ASP A 121 12.22 -10.10 -2.78
CA ASP A 121 11.11 -9.62 -1.96
C ASP A 121 10.58 -8.26 -2.41
N VAL A 122 11.13 -7.71 -3.50
CA VAL A 122 10.61 -6.50 -4.16
C VAL A 122 9.22 -6.79 -4.72
N PRO A 123 8.18 -6.04 -4.34
CA PRO A 123 6.84 -6.21 -4.91
C PRO A 123 6.83 -6.07 -6.43
N TYR A 124 6.02 -6.86 -7.12
CA TYR A 124 6.03 -6.93 -8.58
C TYR A 124 5.67 -5.59 -9.25
N HIS A 125 4.64 -4.90 -8.76
CA HIS A 125 4.22 -3.60 -9.27
C HIS A 125 5.28 -2.52 -9.03
N VAL A 126 5.94 -2.54 -7.87
CA VAL A 126 7.09 -1.67 -7.56
C VAL A 126 8.25 -1.94 -8.51
N ARG A 127 8.59 -3.22 -8.75
CA ARG A 127 9.61 -3.62 -9.73
C ARG A 127 9.31 -3.08 -11.12
N LEU A 128 8.07 -3.25 -11.59
CA LEU A 128 7.64 -2.75 -12.90
C LEU A 128 7.76 -1.23 -12.97
N SER A 129 7.29 -0.52 -11.95
CA SER A 129 7.35 0.93 -11.86
C SER A 129 8.79 1.46 -11.92
N ILE A 130 9.71 0.86 -11.16
CA ILE A 130 11.14 1.22 -11.16
C ILE A 130 11.78 0.94 -12.53
N ASP A 131 11.63 -0.27 -13.04
CA ASP A 131 12.32 -0.72 -14.24
C ASP A 131 11.85 0.03 -15.49
N LEU A 132 10.54 0.31 -15.60
CA LEU A 132 9.94 1.03 -16.72
C LEU A 132 9.85 2.54 -16.51
N LYS A 133 10.23 3.05 -15.33
CA LYS A 133 10.12 4.47 -14.93
C LYS A 133 8.68 5.00 -15.05
N ILE A 134 7.70 4.16 -14.74
CA ILE A 134 6.28 4.52 -14.76
C ILE A 134 5.86 4.86 -13.35
N HIS A 135 5.31 6.06 -13.15
CA HIS A 135 4.84 6.56 -11.87
C HIS A 135 3.41 7.08 -12.05
N VAL A 136 2.62 7.02 -10.98
CA VAL A 136 1.26 7.57 -11.02
C VAL A 136 1.33 9.11 -11.07
N ALA A 137 0.26 9.73 -11.56
CA ALA A 137 0.12 11.19 -11.67
C ALA A 137 0.98 11.88 -12.74
N HIS A 138 1.53 11.12 -13.70
CA HIS A 138 2.05 11.68 -14.95
C HIS A 138 1.16 11.33 -16.13
N TRP A 139 1.27 12.13 -17.19
CA TRP A 139 0.67 11.84 -18.48
C TRP A 139 1.51 10.84 -19.27
N TYR A 140 0.85 9.87 -19.90
CA TYR A 140 1.49 8.86 -20.74
C TYR A 140 0.74 8.69 -22.06
N ASN A 141 1.49 8.57 -23.15
CA ASN A 141 0.98 8.02 -24.40
C ASN A 141 1.16 6.49 -24.36
N VAL A 142 0.05 5.76 -24.51
CA VAL A 142 0.06 4.30 -24.57
C VAL A 142 -0.21 3.86 -26.00
N ARG A 143 0.70 3.07 -26.58
CA ARG A 143 0.52 2.45 -27.90
C ARG A 143 0.59 0.94 -27.80
N TYR A 144 -0.41 0.29 -28.38
CA TYR A 144 -0.50 -1.16 -28.43
C TYR A 144 -0.27 -1.66 -29.85
N TRP A 145 0.75 -2.49 -30.04
CA TRP A 145 1.17 -3.02 -31.35
C TRP A 145 0.76 -4.50 -31.52
N GLY A 146 -0.39 -4.89 -30.95
CA GLY A 146 -0.84 -6.29 -30.92
C GLY A 146 -0.14 -7.13 -29.85
N SER A 147 -0.34 -8.44 -29.89
CA SER A 147 0.17 -9.38 -28.87
C SER A 147 1.67 -9.70 -28.99
N THR A 148 2.32 -9.27 -30.07
CA THR A 148 3.71 -9.61 -30.37
C THR A 148 4.73 -8.76 -29.61
N PHE A 149 4.36 -7.52 -29.25
CA PHE A 149 5.24 -6.58 -28.55
C PHE A 149 4.59 -6.08 -27.26
N PRO A 150 5.38 -5.78 -26.20
CA PRO A 150 4.84 -5.10 -25.03
C PRO A 150 4.27 -3.73 -25.42
N PRO A 151 3.27 -3.22 -24.68
CA PRO A 151 2.74 -1.88 -24.91
C PRO A 151 3.86 -0.85 -24.72
N GLU A 152 3.90 0.11 -25.63
CA GLU A 152 4.83 1.24 -25.56
C GLU A 152 4.16 2.33 -24.70
N ILE A 153 4.82 2.68 -23.59
CA ILE A 153 4.33 3.68 -22.63
C ILE A 153 5.37 4.79 -22.56
N VAL A 154 5.02 5.97 -23.09
CA VAL A 154 5.94 7.12 -23.19
C VAL A 154 5.38 8.28 -22.37
N ARG A 155 6.17 8.78 -21.42
CA ARG A 155 5.80 9.94 -20.60
C ARG A 155 5.66 11.20 -21.47
N ARG A 156 4.65 12.00 -21.16
CA ARG A 156 4.34 13.28 -21.79
C ARG A 156 4.73 14.42 -20.86
N ASP A 157 5.98 14.85 -20.95
CA ASP A 157 6.52 15.95 -20.12
C ASP A 157 5.98 17.34 -20.53
N ASP A 158 5.33 17.43 -21.69
CA ASP A 158 4.66 18.65 -22.17
C ASP A 158 3.34 18.94 -21.44
N LEU A 159 2.74 17.94 -20.79
CA LEU A 159 1.51 18.09 -20.01
C LEU A 159 1.85 18.16 -18.52
N VAL A 160 1.83 19.36 -17.96
CA VAL A 160 2.19 19.63 -16.55
C VAL A 160 0.97 19.65 -15.64
N GLU A 161 -0.17 20.14 -16.14
CA GLU A 161 -1.42 20.19 -15.38
C GLU A 161 -1.91 18.77 -15.07
N ARG A 162 -2.34 18.55 -13.83
CA ARG A 162 -2.86 17.25 -13.40
C ARG A 162 -4.28 17.07 -13.93
N PRO A 163 -4.70 15.82 -14.24
CA PRO A 163 -6.10 15.57 -14.52
C PRO A 163 -6.94 15.84 -13.27
N ASP A 164 -8.19 16.24 -13.48
CA ASP A 164 -9.20 16.39 -12.43
C ASP A 164 -10.00 15.07 -12.33
N PRO A 165 -9.68 14.18 -11.36
CA PRO A 165 -10.48 12.99 -11.12
C PRO A 165 -11.85 13.37 -10.54
N VAL A 166 -12.85 12.52 -10.78
CA VAL A 166 -14.10 12.58 -10.03
C VAL A 166 -13.82 12.09 -8.61
N VAL A 167 -14.02 12.98 -7.64
CA VAL A 167 -13.76 12.74 -6.21
C VAL A 167 -15.08 12.71 -5.46
N LEU A 168 -15.33 11.59 -4.79
CA LEU A 168 -16.43 11.44 -3.87
C LEU A 168 -15.89 11.32 -2.45
N ALA A 169 -16.40 12.10 -1.50
CA ALA A 169 -16.12 11.92 -0.07
C ALA A 169 -17.42 11.61 0.66
N PHE A 170 -17.45 10.58 1.51
CA PHE A 170 -18.66 10.23 2.26
C PHE A 170 -18.36 9.96 3.74
N ASP A 171 -19.42 10.08 4.52
CA ASP A 171 -19.50 9.78 5.94
C ASP A 171 -20.89 9.17 6.24
N ILE A 172 -20.98 8.30 7.25
CA ILE A 172 -22.23 7.66 7.64
C ILE A 172 -22.59 7.99 9.08
N GLU A 173 -23.89 8.14 9.32
CA GLU A 173 -24.45 8.18 10.66
C GLU A 173 -25.26 6.92 10.92
N THR A 174 -25.09 6.33 12.10
CA THR A 174 -25.71 5.06 12.47
C THR A 174 -26.49 5.19 13.77
N THR A 175 -27.47 4.32 13.96
CA THR A 175 -28.00 4.10 15.30
C THR A 175 -26.93 3.50 16.21
N LYS A 176 -27.15 3.62 17.52
CA LYS A 176 -26.36 2.92 18.51
C LYS A 176 -27.16 2.71 19.78
N LEU A 177 -26.80 1.70 20.54
CA LEU A 177 -27.26 1.56 21.92
C LEU A 177 -26.61 2.61 22.85
N PRO A 178 -27.30 3.06 23.91
CA PRO A 178 -26.74 4.00 24.88
C PRO A 178 -25.44 3.48 25.50
N LEU A 179 -24.43 4.35 25.59
CA LEU A 179 -23.11 4.05 26.17
C LEU A 179 -22.34 2.90 25.50
N LYS A 180 -22.73 2.49 24.29
CA LYS A 180 -22.05 1.48 23.48
C LYS A 180 -21.61 2.06 22.14
N PHE A 181 -20.63 1.41 21.53
CA PHE A 181 -20.30 1.64 20.13
C PHE A 181 -21.38 1.04 19.21
N PRO A 182 -21.57 1.61 18.01
CA PRO A 182 -22.45 1.02 16.99
C PRO A 182 -22.03 -0.41 16.64
N ASP A 183 -23.01 -1.29 16.45
CA ASP A 183 -22.81 -2.69 16.07
C ASP A 183 -23.60 -2.99 14.79
N ALA A 184 -22.88 -3.21 13.68
CA ALA A 184 -23.48 -3.41 12.36
C ALA A 184 -24.40 -4.64 12.27
N GLU A 185 -24.32 -5.59 13.21
CA GLU A 185 -25.26 -6.73 13.25
C GLU A 185 -26.66 -6.30 13.70
N THR A 186 -26.77 -5.26 14.53
CA THR A 186 -28.02 -4.86 15.19
C THR A 186 -28.47 -3.45 14.89
N ASP A 187 -27.53 -2.52 14.75
CA ASP A 187 -27.76 -1.12 14.44
C ASP A 187 -27.95 -0.90 12.94
N GLN A 188 -28.58 0.21 12.59
CA GLN A 188 -28.93 0.60 11.22
C GLN A 188 -28.25 1.91 10.80
N ILE A 189 -28.05 2.09 9.50
CA ILE A 189 -27.64 3.37 8.92
C ILE A 189 -28.85 4.32 8.91
N MET A 190 -28.68 5.50 9.49
CA MET A 190 -29.70 6.55 9.48
C MET A 190 -29.46 7.58 8.36
N MET A 191 -28.21 7.91 8.07
CA MET A 191 -27.85 8.88 7.04
C MET A 191 -26.53 8.50 6.34
N ILE A 192 -26.43 8.81 5.05
CA ILE A 192 -25.16 8.82 4.31
C ILE A 192 -25.04 10.21 3.70
N SER A 193 -24.08 10.99 4.19
CA SER A 193 -23.73 12.29 3.62
C SER A 193 -22.51 12.14 2.73
N TYR A 194 -22.52 12.80 1.58
CA TYR A 194 -21.38 12.75 0.67
C TYR A 194 -21.28 13.98 -0.21
N MET A 195 -20.07 14.27 -0.68
CA MET A 195 -19.80 15.33 -1.64
C MET A 195 -19.15 14.74 -2.89
N VAL A 196 -19.54 15.28 -4.05
CA VAL A 196 -18.97 14.95 -5.35
C VAL A 196 -18.61 16.24 -6.06
N ASP A 197 -17.32 16.45 -6.28
CA ASP A 197 -16.77 17.61 -7.01
C ASP A 197 -17.38 18.97 -6.58
N GLY A 198 -17.69 19.12 -5.29
CA GLY A 198 -18.25 20.34 -4.69
C GLY A 198 -19.77 20.33 -4.48
N GLN A 199 -20.51 19.41 -5.12
CA GLN A 199 -21.94 19.22 -4.87
C GLN A 199 -22.16 18.22 -3.73
N GLY A 200 -22.92 18.63 -2.71
CA GLY A 200 -23.31 17.78 -1.59
C GLY A 200 -24.59 16.98 -1.87
N TYR A 201 -24.66 15.80 -1.26
CA TYR A 201 -25.83 14.94 -1.24
C TYR A 201 -26.01 14.33 0.15
N LEU A 202 -27.25 14.10 0.52
CA LEU A 202 -27.62 13.42 1.76
C LEU A 202 -28.69 12.38 1.45
N ILE A 203 -28.47 11.13 1.84
CA ILE A 203 -29.51 10.10 1.79
C ILE A 203 -29.93 9.81 3.22
N THR A 204 -31.24 9.81 3.50
CA THR A 204 -31.78 9.58 4.85
C THR A 204 -32.69 8.35 4.88
N ASN A 205 -32.64 7.58 5.96
CA ASN A 205 -33.55 6.47 6.24
C ASN A 205 -34.77 6.95 7.04
N ARG A 206 -35.94 6.96 6.40
CA ARG A 206 -37.20 7.44 6.99
C ARG A 206 -37.83 6.49 8.02
N GLU A 207 -37.28 5.28 8.23
CA GLU A 207 -37.66 4.44 9.38
C GLU A 207 -37.17 5.01 10.72
N ILE A 208 -36.07 5.78 10.69
CA ILE A 208 -35.41 6.32 11.89
C ILE A 208 -35.57 7.83 11.97
N VAL A 209 -35.29 8.52 10.87
CA VAL A 209 -35.49 9.96 10.77
C VAL A 209 -37.00 10.21 10.83
N SER A 210 -37.49 11.20 11.57
CA SER A 210 -38.94 11.39 11.77
C SER A 210 -39.64 12.21 10.68
N GLU A 211 -38.96 13.18 10.07
CA GLU A 211 -39.49 14.02 8.99
C GLU A 211 -38.61 14.04 7.73
N ASP A 212 -39.21 14.39 6.59
CA ASP A 212 -38.46 14.55 5.34
C ASP A 212 -37.55 15.78 5.48
N ILE A 213 -36.26 15.60 5.14
CA ILE A 213 -35.29 16.69 5.14
C ILE A 213 -35.34 17.40 3.79
N GLU A 214 -35.48 18.72 3.81
CA GLU A 214 -35.46 19.56 2.61
C GLU A 214 -34.03 19.84 2.14
N ASP A 215 -33.86 20.15 0.85
CA ASP A 215 -32.59 20.64 0.30
C ASP A 215 -32.12 21.89 1.06
N PHE A 216 -30.84 21.91 1.42
CA PHE A 216 -30.27 23.00 2.22
C PHE A 216 -28.81 23.25 1.87
N GLU A 217 -28.24 24.31 2.44
CA GLU A 217 -26.85 24.69 2.23
C GLU A 217 -26.10 24.69 3.56
N PHE A 218 -24.93 24.04 3.58
CA PHE A 218 -23.97 24.11 4.67
C PHE A 218 -22.63 24.63 4.13
N THR A 219 -22.43 25.94 4.25
CA THR A 219 -21.22 26.63 3.77
C THR A 219 -20.50 27.27 4.98
N PRO A 220 -19.58 26.54 5.66
CA PRO A 220 -18.91 27.06 6.85
C PRO A 220 -17.95 28.22 6.54
N LYS A 221 -17.45 28.30 5.31
CA LYS A 221 -16.71 29.44 4.77
C LYS A 221 -17.03 29.60 3.27
N PRO A 222 -16.85 30.80 2.69
CA PRO A 222 -17.04 31.01 1.25
C PRO A 222 -16.17 30.10 0.35
N GLU A 223 -15.05 29.61 0.86
CA GLU A 223 -14.15 28.67 0.16
C GLU A 223 -14.54 27.19 0.32
N TYR A 224 -15.58 26.92 1.10
CA TYR A 224 -16.09 25.59 1.45
C TYR A 224 -17.60 25.56 1.19
N GLU A 225 -17.98 25.71 -0.07
CA GLU A 225 -19.39 25.66 -0.47
C GLU A 225 -19.93 24.23 -0.29
N GLY A 226 -21.17 24.13 0.19
CA GLY A 226 -21.82 22.83 0.38
C GLY A 226 -23.32 22.94 0.15
N PRO A 227 -23.78 23.11 -1.11
CA PRO A 227 -25.19 22.90 -1.44
C PRO A 227 -25.50 21.41 -1.33
N PHE A 228 -26.59 21.02 -0.66
CA PHE A 228 -27.00 19.64 -0.47
C PHE A 228 -28.35 19.34 -1.12
N CYS A 229 -28.35 18.34 -2.00
CA CYS A 229 -29.56 17.70 -2.48
C CYS A 229 -29.88 16.48 -1.62
N VAL A 230 -31.13 16.34 -1.20
CA VAL A 230 -31.53 15.36 -0.21
C VAL A 230 -32.42 14.28 -0.82
N PHE A 231 -32.09 13.02 -0.53
CA PHE A 231 -32.85 11.83 -0.91
C PHE A 231 -33.46 11.20 0.34
N ASN A 232 -34.77 11.40 0.52
CA ASN A 232 -35.53 10.82 1.60
C ASN A 232 -36.00 9.40 1.21
N GLU A 233 -35.24 8.37 1.57
CA GLU A 233 -35.53 6.99 1.21
C GLU A 233 -36.38 6.29 2.29
N PRO A 234 -37.35 5.44 1.91
CA PRO A 234 -38.36 4.93 2.84
C PRO A 234 -37.81 4.02 3.95
N ASP A 235 -36.70 3.31 3.68
CA ASP A 235 -36.05 2.38 4.61
C ASP A 235 -34.54 2.27 4.36
N GLU A 236 -33.83 1.50 5.22
CA GLU A 236 -32.38 1.29 5.11
C GLU A 236 -31.97 0.62 3.79
N ALA A 237 -32.78 -0.32 3.27
CA ALA A 237 -32.47 -1.05 2.05
C ALA A 237 -32.47 -0.12 0.83
N HIS A 238 -33.47 0.76 0.73
CA HIS A 238 -33.56 1.77 -0.33
C HIS A 238 -32.45 2.83 -0.21
N LEU A 239 -32.08 3.21 1.02
CA LEU A 239 -30.92 4.09 1.26
C LEU A 239 -29.63 3.49 0.70
N ILE A 240 -29.34 2.21 1.01
CA ILE A 240 -28.13 1.53 0.53
C ILE A 240 -28.17 1.34 -0.98
N GLN A 241 -29.33 1.01 -1.55
CA GLN A 241 -29.51 0.89 -2.98
C GLN A 241 -29.26 2.23 -3.70
N ARG A 242 -29.88 3.33 -3.22
CA ARG A 242 -29.67 4.69 -3.75
C ARG A 242 -28.19 5.07 -3.72
N TRP A 243 -27.51 4.77 -2.62
CA TRP A 243 -26.08 5.02 -2.47
C TRP A 243 -25.27 4.31 -3.57
N PHE A 244 -25.46 3.00 -3.74
CA PHE A 244 -24.74 2.24 -4.76
C PHE A 244 -25.11 2.65 -6.19
N GLU A 245 -26.40 2.91 -6.48
CA GLU A 245 -26.86 3.44 -7.77
C GLU A 245 -26.13 4.74 -8.12
N HIS A 246 -26.01 5.66 -7.16
CA HIS A 246 -25.38 6.94 -7.41
C HIS A 246 -23.86 6.83 -7.57
N VAL A 247 -23.20 5.93 -6.82
CA VAL A 247 -21.78 5.61 -7.05
C VAL A 247 -21.57 5.05 -8.47
N GLN A 248 -22.46 4.18 -8.94
CA GLN A 248 -22.40 3.63 -10.31
C GLN A 248 -22.66 4.67 -11.40
N GLU A 249 -23.54 5.64 -11.14
CA GLU A 249 -23.83 6.76 -12.05
C GLU A 249 -22.63 7.70 -12.18
N ILE A 250 -22.09 8.13 -11.04
CA ILE A 250 -21.01 9.12 -10.94
C ILE A 250 -19.66 8.53 -11.38
N LYS A 251 -19.44 7.23 -11.13
CA LYS A 251 -18.18 6.52 -11.43
C LYS A 251 -16.96 7.23 -10.84
N PRO A 252 -16.94 7.44 -9.51
CA PRO A 252 -15.82 8.11 -8.87
C PRO A 252 -14.54 7.30 -9.09
N THR A 253 -13.47 8.03 -9.41
CA THR A 253 -12.12 7.44 -9.48
C THR A 253 -11.45 7.42 -8.11
N ILE A 254 -11.94 8.25 -7.18
CA ILE A 254 -11.45 8.35 -5.81
C ILE A 254 -12.66 8.43 -4.88
N ILE A 255 -12.70 7.55 -3.89
CA ILE A 255 -13.61 7.65 -2.75
C ILE A 255 -12.81 7.95 -1.49
N VAL A 256 -13.25 8.95 -0.75
CA VAL A 256 -12.59 9.51 0.43
C VAL A 256 -13.47 9.28 1.65
N THR A 257 -12.85 8.94 2.77
CA THR A 257 -13.51 8.83 4.08
C THR A 257 -12.63 9.42 5.17
N TYR A 258 -13.16 9.50 6.38
CA TYR A 258 -12.38 9.71 7.60
C TYR A 258 -12.53 8.52 8.54
N ASN A 259 -11.51 7.66 8.66
CA ASN A 259 -11.58 6.39 9.39
C ASN A 259 -12.46 5.31 8.74
N GLY A 260 -12.77 5.43 7.45
CA GLY A 260 -13.71 4.53 6.77
C GLY A 260 -13.24 3.08 6.66
N ASP A 261 -11.93 2.81 6.69
CA ASP A 261 -11.41 1.43 6.70
C ASP A 261 -11.88 0.65 7.96
N PHE A 262 -12.10 1.34 9.08
CA PHE A 262 -12.41 0.73 10.38
C PHE A 262 -13.84 0.94 10.86
N PHE A 263 -14.62 1.82 10.22
CA PHE A 263 -15.99 2.10 10.60
C PHE A 263 -16.94 2.06 9.39
N ASP A 264 -16.88 3.07 8.51
CA ASP A 264 -17.88 3.31 7.47
C ASP A 264 -18.04 2.13 6.51
N TRP A 265 -16.94 1.68 5.90
CA TRP A 265 -17.00 0.58 4.92
C TRP A 265 -17.43 -0.76 5.53
N PRO A 266 -16.87 -1.22 6.67
CA PRO A 266 -17.37 -2.43 7.32
C PRO A 266 -18.86 -2.35 7.67
N PHE A 267 -19.34 -1.19 8.10
CA PHE A 267 -20.74 -1.00 8.46
C PHE A 267 -21.62 -1.09 7.22
N VAL A 268 -21.30 -0.34 6.16
CA VAL A 268 -22.03 -0.40 4.88
C VAL A 268 -22.03 -1.81 4.29
N GLU A 269 -20.90 -2.52 4.31
CA GLU A 269 -20.82 -3.90 3.82
C GLU A 269 -21.75 -4.85 4.59
N ALA A 270 -21.71 -4.79 5.92
CA ALA A 270 -22.51 -5.65 6.79
C ALA A 270 -24.01 -5.36 6.64
N ARG A 271 -24.40 -4.09 6.59
CA ARG A 271 -25.81 -3.69 6.39
C ARG A 271 -26.32 -4.04 4.99
N ALA A 272 -25.51 -3.83 3.96
CA ALA A 272 -25.85 -4.27 2.61
C ALA A 272 -26.09 -5.79 2.57
N ALA A 273 -25.21 -6.57 3.20
CA ALA A 273 -25.35 -8.02 3.26
C ALA A 273 -26.61 -8.47 4.02
N ALA A 274 -27.00 -7.75 5.09
CA ALA A 274 -28.24 -8.03 5.84
C ALA A 274 -29.50 -7.86 4.97
N HIS A 275 -29.44 -6.98 3.97
CA HIS A 275 -30.51 -6.77 2.98
C HIS A 275 -30.33 -7.60 1.70
N GLY A 276 -29.37 -8.53 1.66
CA GLY A 276 -29.11 -9.39 0.51
C GLY A 276 -28.39 -8.71 -0.65
N ILE A 277 -27.79 -7.53 -0.42
CA ILE A 277 -27.04 -6.75 -1.40
C ILE A 277 -25.55 -7.08 -1.25
N ASN A 278 -24.87 -7.38 -2.37
CA ASN A 278 -23.44 -7.68 -2.36
C ASN A 278 -22.62 -6.45 -2.78
N MET A 279 -21.99 -5.78 -1.81
CA MET A 279 -21.22 -4.54 -2.04
C MET A 279 -20.12 -4.70 -3.10
N TYR A 280 -19.46 -5.87 -3.16
CA TYR A 280 -18.43 -6.13 -4.18
C TYR A 280 -19.02 -6.25 -5.58
N GLN A 281 -20.21 -6.82 -5.74
CA GLN A 281 -20.88 -6.87 -7.05
C GLN A 281 -21.38 -5.49 -7.49
N GLU A 282 -21.87 -4.68 -6.54
CA GLU A 282 -22.41 -3.35 -6.85
C GLU A 282 -21.32 -2.33 -7.20
N ILE A 283 -20.27 -2.23 -6.37
CA ILE A 283 -19.27 -1.15 -6.52
C ILE A 283 -17.83 -1.64 -6.50
N GLY A 284 -17.59 -2.97 -6.40
CA GLY A 284 -16.26 -3.59 -6.48
C GLY A 284 -15.34 -3.35 -5.28
N PHE A 285 -15.86 -2.76 -4.20
CA PHE A 285 -15.12 -2.63 -2.94
C PHE A 285 -15.17 -3.95 -2.16
N GLN A 286 -14.03 -4.34 -1.61
CA GLN A 286 -13.92 -5.49 -0.71
C GLN A 286 -12.78 -5.27 0.28
N LYS A 287 -12.84 -6.01 1.39
CA LYS A 287 -11.80 -6.03 2.40
C LYS A 287 -10.56 -6.82 1.94
N ASP A 288 -9.38 -6.23 2.10
CA ASP A 288 -8.11 -6.88 1.82
C ASP A 288 -7.58 -7.69 3.02
N SER A 289 -6.42 -8.32 2.87
CA SER A 289 -5.78 -9.12 3.94
C SER A 289 -5.36 -8.32 5.18
N GLN A 290 -5.26 -6.99 5.09
CA GLN A 290 -4.93 -6.08 6.19
C GLN A 290 -6.18 -5.49 6.85
N GLY A 291 -7.36 -5.85 6.35
CA GLY A 291 -8.63 -5.36 6.85
C GLY A 291 -9.04 -4.00 6.29
N GLU A 292 -8.41 -3.55 5.21
CA GLU A 292 -8.68 -2.26 4.55
C GLU A 292 -9.58 -2.46 3.33
N TYR A 293 -10.45 -1.51 3.01
CA TYR A 293 -11.36 -1.59 1.89
C TYR A 293 -10.76 -0.99 0.63
N LYS A 294 -10.73 -1.77 -0.45
CA LYS A 294 -10.10 -1.41 -1.73
C LYS A 294 -10.95 -1.87 -2.90
N ALA A 295 -10.81 -1.16 -4.02
CA ALA A 295 -11.39 -1.51 -5.30
C ALA A 295 -10.35 -1.34 -6.41
N SER A 296 -10.46 -2.12 -7.49
CA SER A 296 -9.51 -2.05 -8.61
C SER A 296 -9.67 -0.80 -9.48
N GLN A 297 -10.90 -0.26 -9.53
CA GLN A 297 -11.33 0.83 -10.38
C GLN A 297 -11.41 2.18 -9.66
N CYS A 298 -11.38 2.17 -8.32
CA CYS A 298 -11.53 3.37 -7.49
C CYS A 298 -10.55 3.31 -6.33
N ILE A 299 -9.82 4.39 -6.12
CA ILE A 299 -8.85 4.51 -5.04
C ILE A 299 -9.59 4.88 -3.75
N HIS A 300 -9.28 4.20 -2.64
CA HIS A 300 -9.79 4.56 -1.33
C HIS A 300 -8.80 5.45 -0.56
N MET A 301 -9.20 6.68 -0.28
CA MET A 301 -8.41 7.69 0.43
C MET A 301 -8.97 7.93 1.84
N ASP A 302 -8.53 7.13 2.82
CA ASP A 302 -8.84 7.36 4.23
C ASP A 302 -7.96 8.50 4.79
N CYS A 303 -8.57 9.67 5.00
CA CYS A 303 -7.86 10.84 5.47
C CYS A 303 -7.24 10.66 6.86
N LEU A 304 -7.75 9.76 7.71
CA LEU A 304 -7.17 9.51 9.02
C LEU A 304 -5.75 8.95 8.92
N ARG A 305 -5.43 8.22 7.84
CA ARG A 305 -4.07 7.70 7.58
C ARG A 305 -3.09 8.86 7.38
N TRP A 306 -3.48 9.85 6.58
CA TRP A 306 -2.70 11.08 6.39
C TRP A 306 -2.63 11.89 7.69
N VAL A 307 -3.73 12.02 8.44
CA VAL A 307 -3.74 12.73 9.72
C VAL A 307 -2.72 12.13 10.70
N LYS A 308 -2.71 10.81 10.85
CA LYS A 308 -1.79 10.12 11.75
C LYS A 308 -0.32 10.25 11.33
N ARG A 309 -0.03 10.19 10.03
CA ARG A 309 1.34 10.11 9.51
C ARG A 309 1.97 11.47 9.19
N ASP A 310 1.23 12.34 8.52
CA ASP A 310 1.78 13.49 7.80
C ASP A 310 1.22 14.84 8.27
N SER A 311 0.15 14.88 9.09
CA SER A 311 -0.44 16.16 9.50
C SER A 311 0.36 16.93 10.54
N TYR A 312 1.29 16.26 11.24
CA TYR A 312 2.01 16.77 12.42
C TYR A 312 1.11 17.19 13.59
N LEU A 313 -0.14 16.74 13.62
CA LEU A 313 -1.05 16.97 14.75
C LEU A 313 -0.74 16.03 15.92
N PRO A 314 -0.89 16.50 17.17
CA PRO A 314 -0.78 15.62 18.34
C PRO A 314 -1.90 14.57 18.31
N VAL A 315 -1.64 13.41 18.92
CA VAL A 315 -2.58 12.27 18.92
C VAL A 315 -3.98 12.64 19.44
N GLY A 316 -4.07 13.54 20.43
CA GLY A 316 -5.36 14.02 20.95
C GLY A 316 -6.18 14.87 19.97
N SER A 317 -5.60 15.25 18.82
CA SER A 317 -6.25 16.06 17.78
C SER A 317 -6.42 15.29 16.46
N HIS A 318 -6.41 13.95 16.52
CA HIS A 318 -6.63 13.08 15.36
C HIS A 318 -8.10 12.74 15.10
N ASN A 319 -9.04 13.27 15.89
CA ASN A 319 -10.47 13.18 15.53
C ASN A 319 -10.81 14.21 14.43
N LEU A 320 -11.87 13.94 13.67
CA LEU A 320 -12.26 14.76 12.51
C LEU A 320 -12.44 16.22 12.88
N LYS A 321 -13.16 16.52 13.97
CA LYS A 321 -13.47 17.90 14.40
C LYS A 321 -12.20 18.70 14.69
N ALA A 322 -11.29 18.15 15.50
CA ALA A 322 -10.02 18.79 15.83
C ALA A 322 -9.08 18.92 14.62
N ALA A 323 -9.04 17.90 13.75
CA ALA A 323 -8.23 17.93 12.53
C ALA A 323 -8.76 18.98 11.54
N ALA A 324 -10.08 19.03 11.31
CA ALA A 324 -10.76 20.01 10.47
C ALA A 324 -10.57 21.44 11.03
N LYS A 325 -10.72 21.63 12.34
CA LYS A 325 -10.41 22.91 12.99
C LYS A 325 -8.98 23.36 12.74
N ALA A 326 -8.02 22.47 12.93
CA ALA A 326 -6.60 22.79 12.77
C ALA A 326 -6.17 23.02 11.32
N LYS A 327 -6.79 22.32 10.36
CA LYS A 327 -6.40 22.36 8.93
C LYS A 327 -7.28 23.31 8.12
N LEU A 328 -8.60 23.20 8.22
CA LEU A 328 -9.55 24.02 7.45
C LEU A 328 -9.84 25.38 8.10
N GLY A 329 -9.56 25.51 9.41
CA GLY A 329 -9.64 26.77 10.13
C GLY A 329 -11.06 27.26 10.39
N TYR A 330 -12.03 26.36 10.51
CA TYR A 330 -13.37 26.63 11.04
C TYR A 330 -13.71 25.58 12.09
N ASP A 331 -14.66 25.87 12.97
CA ASP A 331 -15.18 24.92 13.96
C ASP A 331 -16.32 24.12 13.31
N PRO A 332 -16.16 22.80 13.05
CA PRO A 332 -17.25 21.99 12.53
C PRO A 332 -18.35 21.83 13.58
N VAL A 333 -19.55 21.44 13.14
CA VAL A 333 -20.66 21.19 14.07
C VAL A 333 -20.30 20.03 14.98
N GLU A 334 -20.34 20.24 16.29
CA GLU A 334 -20.14 19.19 17.28
C GLU A 334 -21.49 18.73 17.83
N LEU A 335 -21.66 17.42 17.93
CA LEU A 335 -22.83 16.79 18.52
C LEU A 335 -22.37 15.65 19.43
N ASP A 336 -23.04 15.47 20.57
CA ASP A 336 -22.80 14.32 21.44
C ASP A 336 -23.34 13.05 20.76
N PRO A 337 -22.51 12.01 20.54
CA PRO A 337 -22.97 10.75 19.95
C PRO A 337 -24.17 10.11 20.69
N GLU A 338 -24.33 10.36 21.99
CA GLU A 338 -25.47 9.85 22.76
C GLU A 338 -26.80 10.55 22.42
N GLU A 339 -26.77 11.75 21.82
CA GLU A 339 -27.96 12.49 21.44
C GLU A 339 -28.45 12.18 20.01
N MET A 340 -27.60 11.60 19.15
CA MET A 340 -27.89 11.38 17.72
C MET A 340 -29.20 10.61 17.48
N CYS A 341 -29.42 9.49 18.17
CA CYS A 341 -30.63 8.68 18.00
C CYS A 341 -31.90 9.42 18.44
N ARG A 342 -31.82 10.23 19.50
CA ARG A 342 -32.95 11.06 19.95
C ARG A 342 -33.22 12.17 18.93
N MET A 343 -32.17 12.84 18.45
CA MET A 343 -32.29 13.93 17.49
C MET A 343 -32.83 13.46 16.14
N ALA A 344 -32.55 12.23 15.72
CA ALA A 344 -33.17 11.67 14.52
C ALA A 344 -34.72 11.68 14.60
N MET A 345 -35.28 11.61 15.81
CA MET A 345 -36.73 11.67 16.04
C MET A 345 -37.23 13.08 16.37
N GLU A 346 -36.51 13.81 17.22
CA GLU A 346 -36.98 15.09 17.78
C GLU A 346 -36.54 16.31 16.96
N GLU A 347 -35.33 16.28 16.37
CA GLU A 347 -34.68 17.41 15.68
C GLU A 347 -33.87 16.95 14.45
N PRO A 348 -34.52 16.28 13.46
CA PRO A 348 -33.80 15.61 12.38
C PRO A 348 -33.08 16.57 11.42
N GLN A 349 -33.58 17.80 11.23
CA GLN A 349 -32.87 18.82 10.44
C GLN A 349 -31.53 19.23 11.07
N THR A 350 -31.46 19.30 12.40
CA THR A 350 -30.22 19.61 13.12
C THR A 350 -29.22 18.46 12.98
N LEU A 351 -29.69 17.21 13.08
CA LEU A 351 -28.87 16.03 12.84
C LEU A 351 -28.36 15.97 11.38
N ALA A 352 -29.20 16.27 10.41
CA ALA A 352 -28.81 16.36 9.00
C ALA A 352 -27.69 17.39 8.79
N THR A 353 -27.77 18.55 9.45
CA THR A 353 -26.73 19.59 9.41
C THR A 353 -25.40 19.08 9.97
N TYR A 354 -25.43 18.28 11.05
CA TYR A 354 -24.24 17.63 11.60
C TYR A 354 -23.64 16.62 10.61
N SER A 355 -24.46 15.72 10.05
CA SER A 355 -24.02 14.70 9.10
C SER A 355 -23.36 15.33 7.85
N VAL A 356 -23.96 16.37 7.27
CA VAL A 356 -23.35 17.04 6.11
C VAL A 356 -22.10 17.83 6.47
N SER A 357 -21.99 18.33 7.71
CA SER A 357 -20.78 19.01 8.18
C SER A 357 -19.55 18.08 8.13
N ASP A 358 -19.72 16.79 8.38
CA ASP A 358 -18.63 15.82 8.35
C ASP A 358 -18.23 15.39 6.93
N ALA A 359 -19.19 15.26 6.02
CA ALA A 359 -18.90 15.12 4.59
C ALA A 359 -18.12 16.33 4.04
N VAL A 360 -18.53 17.56 4.40
CA VAL A 360 -17.87 18.81 4.00
C VAL A 360 -16.44 18.88 4.55
N ALA A 361 -16.26 18.59 5.84
CA ALA A 361 -14.94 18.56 6.46
C ALA A 361 -14.02 17.53 5.80
N THR A 362 -14.53 16.33 5.53
CA THR A 362 -13.77 15.24 4.90
C THR A 362 -13.39 15.58 3.46
N TYR A 363 -14.34 16.06 2.66
CA TYR A 363 -14.12 16.45 1.26
C TYR A 363 -13.06 17.55 1.14
N TYR A 364 -13.23 18.66 1.86
CA TYR A 364 -12.31 19.79 1.73
C TYR A 364 -10.94 19.54 2.37
N MET A 365 -10.87 18.74 3.44
CA MET A 365 -9.58 18.30 3.96
C MET A 365 -8.83 17.45 2.94
N TYR A 366 -9.53 16.55 2.24
CA TYR A 366 -8.94 15.79 1.16
C TYR A 366 -8.46 16.70 0.02
N MET A 367 -9.34 17.54 -0.53
CA MET A 367 -9.03 18.37 -1.68
C MET A 367 -7.89 19.37 -1.40
N LYS A 368 -7.86 19.99 -0.21
CA LYS A 368 -6.84 20.99 0.13
C LYS A 368 -5.51 20.39 0.58
N TYR A 369 -5.53 19.25 1.26
CA TYR A 369 -4.31 18.71 1.91
C TYR A 369 -3.89 17.37 1.34
N VAL A 370 -4.78 16.37 1.33
CA VAL A 370 -4.40 14.98 1.04
C VAL A 370 -4.17 14.77 -0.46
N HIS A 371 -5.10 15.21 -1.32
CA HIS A 371 -5.04 15.05 -2.77
C HIS A 371 -3.73 15.59 -3.37
N PRO A 372 -3.40 16.90 -3.23
CA PRO A 372 -2.19 17.44 -3.85
C PRO A 372 -0.92 16.78 -3.31
N PHE A 373 -0.89 16.43 -2.03
CA PHE A 373 0.25 15.83 -1.35
C PHE A 373 0.51 14.39 -1.81
N ILE A 374 -0.48 13.51 -1.72
CA ILE A 374 -0.34 12.09 -2.08
C ILE A 374 -0.02 11.95 -3.57
N PHE A 375 -0.74 12.65 -4.45
CA PHE A 375 -0.47 12.57 -5.88
C PHE A 375 0.87 13.21 -6.25
N ALA A 376 1.35 14.22 -5.52
CA ALA A 376 2.73 14.72 -5.70
C ALA A 376 3.77 13.65 -5.33
N LEU A 377 3.59 12.96 -4.20
CA LEU A 377 4.49 11.88 -3.81
C LEU A 377 4.50 10.73 -4.82
N CYS A 378 3.32 10.38 -5.37
CA CYS A 378 3.19 9.35 -6.40
C CYS A 378 4.00 9.63 -7.68
N THR A 379 4.34 10.89 -7.96
CA THR A 379 5.17 11.24 -9.14
C THR A 379 6.60 10.74 -9.06
N ILE A 380 7.09 10.40 -7.86
CA ILE A 380 8.46 9.98 -7.58
C ILE A 380 8.56 8.65 -6.82
N ILE A 381 7.50 8.26 -6.09
CA ILE A 381 7.45 6.98 -5.38
C ILE A 381 6.86 5.92 -6.32
N PRO A 382 7.51 4.77 -6.49
CA PRO A 382 7.09 3.72 -7.42
C PRO A 382 5.94 2.87 -6.86
N MET A 383 4.88 3.50 -6.36
CA MET A 383 3.73 2.87 -5.70
C MET A 383 2.43 3.57 -6.11
N GLU A 384 1.31 2.86 -5.93
CA GLU A 384 -0.03 3.42 -6.15
C GLU A 384 -0.44 4.36 -5.01
N PRO A 385 -1.40 5.29 -5.24
CA PRO A 385 -1.76 6.29 -4.23
C PRO A 385 -2.26 5.71 -2.91
N ASP A 386 -2.94 4.56 -2.99
CA ASP A 386 -3.42 3.80 -1.83
C ASP A 386 -2.26 3.35 -0.92
N GLU A 387 -1.21 2.76 -1.50
CA GLU A 387 0.00 2.38 -0.77
C GLU A 387 0.79 3.60 -0.28
N VAL A 388 0.89 4.65 -1.10
CA VAL A 388 1.58 5.89 -0.72
C VAL A 388 0.91 6.56 0.47
N LEU A 389 -0.42 6.46 0.62
CA LEU A 389 -1.13 6.96 1.79
C LEU A 389 -0.92 6.08 3.03
N ARG A 390 -0.87 4.75 2.86
CA ARG A 390 -0.94 3.80 3.99
C ARG A 390 0.40 3.29 4.51
N LYS A 391 1.44 3.22 3.67
CA LYS A 391 2.76 2.72 4.09
C LYS A 391 3.46 3.68 5.05
N GLY A 392 4.31 3.15 5.93
CA GLY A 392 5.15 4.00 6.79
C GLY A 392 6.14 4.82 5.97
N SER A 393 6.49 6.01 6.46
CA SER A 393 7.46 6.90 5.80
C SER A 393 8.81 6.24 5.54
N GLY A 394 9.26 5.35 6.43
CA GLY A 394 10.48 4.55 6.22
C GLY A 394 10.42 3.66 4.97
N THR A 395 9.26 3.04 4.69
CA THR A 395 9.05 2.24 3.47
C THR A 395 9.00 3.11 2.22
N LEU A 396 8.45 4.32 2.32
CA LEU A 396 8.48 5.29 1.20
C LEU A 396 9.93 5.70 0.87
N CYS A 397 10.75 5.94 1.89
CA CYS A 397 12.18 6.21 1.72
C CYS A 397 12.93 5.02 1.11
N GLU A 398 12.65 3.78 1.56
CA GLU A 398 13.20 2.55 0.98
C GLU A 398 12.92 2.49 -0.53
N ALA A 399 11.69 2.75 -0.94
CA ALA A 399 11.30 2.74 -2.35
C ALA A 399 12.05 3.80 -3.18
N LEU A 400 12.20 5.02 -2.66
CA LEU A 400 12.99 6.07 -3.32
C LEU A 400 14.46 5.68 -3.47
N LEU A 401 15.06 5.06 -2.45
CA LEU A 401 16.44 4.57 -2.52
C LEU A 401 16.59 3.44 -3.53
N MET A 402 15.61 2.54 -3.64
CA MET A 402 15.61 1.48 -4.64
C MET A 402 15.59 2.03 -6.07
N VAL A 403 14.84 3.11 -6.34
CA VAL A 403 14.85 3.80 -7.64
C VAL A 403 16.27 4.29 -7.97
N GLN A 404 16.91 4.98 -7.03
CA GLN A 404 18.26 5.53 -7.25
C GLN A 404 19.31 4.41 -7.41
N ALA A 405 19.26 3.39 -6.55
CA ALA A 405 20.15 2.24 -6.62
C ALA A 405 20.02 1.48 -7.96
N TYR A 406 18.78 1.31 -8.44
CA TYR A 406 18.53 0.67 -9.74
C TYR A 406 19.17 1.44 -10.89
N HIS A 407 19.00 2.77 -10.92
CA HIS A 407 19.59 3.63 -11.95
C HIS A 407 21.12 3.68 -11.88
N ALA A 408 21.70 3.54 -10.68
CA ALA A 408 23.14 3.41 -10.48
C ALA A 408 23.68 1.98 -10.72
N ASN A 409 22.82 1.02 -11.10
CA ASN A 409 23.16 -0.39 -11.27
C ASN A 409 23.74 -1.05 -9.99
N ILE A 410 23.33 -0.56 -8.82
CA ILE A 410 23.65 -1.10 -7.50
C ILE A 410 22.67 -2.21 -7.15
N ILE A 411 23.17 -3.35 -6.65
CA ILE A 411 22.33 -4.44 -6.17
C ILE A 411 21.69 -4.05 -4.83
N PHE A 412 20.39 -4.32 -4.64
CA PHE A 412 19.78 -3.97 -3.35
C PHE A 412 20.31 -4.89 -2.24
N PRO A 413 20.60 -4.34 -1.04
CA PRO A 413 20.82 -5.16 0.15
C PRO A 413 19.53 -5.92 0.51
N ASN A 414 19.69 -7.11 1.10
CA ASN A 414 18.54 -7.79 1.71
C ASN A 414 18.11 -7.03 2.96
N LYS A 415 16.83 -7.15 3.33
CA LYS A 415 16.31 -6.56 4.57
C LYS A 415 17.09 -7.08 5.78
N GLN A 416 17.33 -6.19 6.73
CA GLN A 416 17.99 -6.55 7.97
C GLN A 416 17.05 -7.42 8.81
N GLU A 417 17.49 -8.64 9.11
CA GLU A 417 16.80 -9.50 10.04
C GLU A 417 17.18 -9.07 11.47
N GLN A 418 16.18 -8.89 12.33
CA GLN A 418 16.45 -8.67 13.76
C GLN A 418 16.94 -9.99 14.35
N GLU A 419 18.19 -10.03 14.81
CA GLU A 419 18.71 -11.12 15.62
C GLU A 419 18.06 -11.05 17.01
N PHE A 420 16.99 -11.82 17.20
CA PHE A 420 16.45 -12.05 18.53
C PHE A 420 17.38 -13.02 19.27
N ASN A 421 17.97 -12.52 20.36
CA ASN A 421 18.94 -13.18 21.25
C ASN A 421 20.38 -13.19 20.73
N LYS A 422 21.11 -12.09 20.98
CA LYS A 422 22.53 -12.24 21.35
C LYS A 422 22.56 -12.83 22.76
N LEU A 423 22.47 -14.15 22.87
CA LEU A 423 22.96 -14.81 24.07
C LEU A 423 24.42 -14.41 24.18
N THR A 424 24.78 -13.65 25.22
CA THR A 424 26.18 -13.47 25.58
C THR A 424 26.76 -14.86 25.90
N GLU A 425 28.09 -15.05 25.83
CA GLU A 425 28.73 -16.37 26.08
C GLU A 425 28.37 -16.99 27.45
N ASP A 426 27.80 -16.18 28.34
CA ASP A 426 27.30 -16.45 29.69
C ASP A 426 25.76 -16.62 29.78
N GLY A 427 25.07 -16.78 28.66
CA GLY A 427 23.69 -17.32 28.62
C GLY A 427 22.59 -16.40 29.15
N HIS A 428 22.85 -15.09 29.23
CA HIS A 428 21.81 -14.10 29.56
C HIS A 428 21.39 -13.34 28.29
N VAL A 429 20.14 -12.87 28.32
CA VAL A 429 19.52 -12.05 27.26
C VAL A 429 19.95 -10.59 27.41
#